data_AF-A0A1H1F3U3-F1
#
_entry.id   AF-A0A1H1F3U3-F1
#
_cell.length_a   1.000
_cell.length_b   1.000
_cell.length_c   1.000
_cell.angle_alpha   90.00
_cell.angle_beta   90.00
_cell.angle_gamma   90.00
#
_symmetry.space_group_name_H-M   'P 1'
#
loop_
_entity.id
_entity.type
_entity.pdbx_description
1 polymer ?
#
loop_
_entity_poly.entity_id
_entity_poly.type
_entity_poly.pdbx_seq_one_letter_code
_entity_poly.pdbx_strand_id
1 'polypeptide(L)'
;MGRHAKPLTEYFRSMVTAAHLADCLGVARAGFALARWFEKDQHLPKGSADEKAWRRFLNGHQPHQSRLDKIFHAVPSVRAFYEHPVWQAAGLSCTDSQSLCILKSFGWDGTRYGGKWFKGIYSLSALDQLACLLAMLGCSSRPTYCAEIARRLCVAYIEISTEEPWQSFANDLWLIINVKLAHSSEVTRRLTEPEVTYERKFWTLVKNDFFAHEASASFEGWCAWREAVLALGWLDRERLVTYIDGRKDAAPSACNVLALRVYKKVRAKMYRALN
;
A
#
# COMPACT_ATOMS: atom_id res chain seq x y z
N MET A 1 -30.89 22.23 3.96
CA MET A 1 -30.24 20.92 3.84
C MET A 1 -28.75 21.16 3.60
N GLY A 2 -27.92 21.00 4.63
CA GLY A 2 -26.47 21.16 4.48
C GLY A 2 -25.92 20.05 3.58
N ARG A 3 -25.17 20.39 2.54
CA ARG A 3 -24.43 19.39 1.74
C ARG A 3 -23.54 18.63 2.71
N HIS A 4 -23.77 17.33 2.90
CA HIS A 4 -22.85 16.48 3.63
C HIS A 4 -21.48 16.61 2.95
N ALA A 5 -20.45 16.96 3.74
CA ALA A 5 -19.09 17.00 3.24
C ALA A 5 -18.75 15.61 2.67
N LYS A 6 -18.15 15.56 1.48
CA LYS A 6 -17.75 14.29 0.87
C LYS A 6 -16.81 13.53 1.81
N PRO A 7 -16.88 12.20 1.88
CA PRO A 7 -15.94 11.39 2.65
C PRO A 7 -14.49 11.69 2.24
N LEU A 8 -13.58 11.74 3.22
CA LEU A 8 -12.14 12.01 3.01
C LEU A 8 -11.54 11.11 1.90
N THR A 9 -11.96 9.85 1.86
CA THR A 9 -11.51 8.87 0.87
C THR A 9 -11.92 9.21 -0.56
N GLU A 10 -13.08 9.84 -0.78
CA GLU A 10 -13.52 10.25 -2.13
C GLU A 10 -12.75 11.46 -2.63
N TYR A 11 -12.48 12.41 -1.73
CA TYR A 11 -11.65 13.57 -2.03
C TYR A 11 -10.23 13.13 -2.40
N PHE A 12 -9.65 12.26 -1.57
CA PHE A 12 -8.33 11.69 -1.80
C PHE A 12 -8.25 10.88 -3.09
N ARG A 13 -9.21 9.97 -3.34
CA ARG A 13 -9.31 9.23 -4.60
C ARG A 13 -9.24 10.17 -5.80
N SER A 14 -10.00 11.26 -5.77
CA SER A 14 -10.05 12.21 -6.88
C SER A 14 -8.70 12.91 -7.10
N MET A 15 -8.02 13.34 -6.03
CA MET A 15 -6.69 13.97 -6.12
C MET A 15 -5.66 13.02 -6.73
N VAL A 16 -5.55 11.81 -6.16
CA VAL A 16 -4.56 10.82 -6.58
C VAL A 16 -4.83 10.33 -8.00
N THR A 17 -6.10 10.19 -8.39
CA THR A 17 -6.47 9.84 -9.77
C THR A 17 -6.08 10.94 -10.76
N ALA A 18 -6.29 12.22 -10.42
CA ALA A 18 -5.90 13.33 -11.28
C ALA A 18 -4.37 13.40 -11.46
N ALA A 19 -3.62 13.12 -10.40
CA ALA A 19 -2.16 13.02 -10.47
C ALA A 19 -1.72 11.82 -11.32
N HIS A 20 -2.30 10.63 -11.08
CA HIS A 20 -2.03 9.43 -11.87
C HIS A 20 -2.31 9.64 -13.36
N LEU A 21 -3.41 10.33 -13.68
CA LEU A 21 -3.73 10.71 -15.06
C LEU A 21 -2.61 11.56 -15.67
N ALA A 22 -2.15 12.61 -14.97
CA ALA A 22 -1.07 13.45 -15.47
C ALA A 22 0.21 12.65 -15.72
N ASP A 23 0.54 11.72 -14.82
CA ASP A 23 1.72 10.85 -14.94
C ASP A 23 1.61 9.90 -16.14
N CYS A 24 0.45 9.24 -16.32
CA CYS A 24 0.19 8.38 -17.47
C CYS A 24 0.29 9.13 -18.80
N LEU A 25 -0.05 10.41 -18.81
CA LEU A 25 0.00 11.26 -19.99
C LEU A 25 1.36 11.92 -20.23
N GLY A 26 2.29 11.83 -19.27
CA GLY A 26 3.59 12.51 -19.33
C GLY A 26 3.47 14.04 -19.31
N VAL A 27 2.45 14.59 -18.65
CA VAL A 27 2.22 16.03 -18.54
C VAL A 27 2.36 16.51 -17.09
N ALA A 28 2.61 17.81 -16.90
CA ALA A 28 2.66 18.38 -15.56
C ALA A 28 1.34 18.16 -14.81
N ARG A 29 1.41 17.90 -13.49
CA ARG A 29 0.26 17.83 -12.56
C ARG A 29 -0.36 19.21 -12.31
N ALA A 30 -0.72 19.90 -13.38
CA ALA A 30 -1.24 21.26 -13.36
C ALA A 30 -2.51 21.35 -14.19
N GLY A 31 -3.45 22.18 -13.74
CA GLY A 31 -4.74 22.30 -14.40
C GLY A 31 -4.65 22.77 -15.86
N PHE A 32 -3.68 23.64 -16.18
CA PHE A 32 -3.45 24.08 -17.56
C PHE A 32 -3.00 22.91 -18.44
N ALA A 33 -2.06 22.08 -17.98
CA ALA A 33 -1.46 21.00 -18.76
C ALA A 33 -2.49 19.91 -19.07
N LEU A 34 -3.28 19.50 -18.07
CA LEU A 34 -4.40 18.57 -18.25
C LEU A 34 -5.48 19.15 -19.18
N ALA A 35 -5.77 20.44 -19.08
CA ALA A 35 -6.71 21.10 -19.99
C ALA A 35 -6.21 21.08 -21.44
N ARG A 36 -4.92 21.38 -21.67
CA ARG A 36 -4.32 21.37 -23.02
C ARG A 36 -4.31 19.96 -23.61
N TRP A 37 -3.98 18.96 -22.79
CA TRP A 37 -4.07 17.57 -23.22
C TRP A 37 -5.49 17.20 -23.62
N PHE A 38 -6.49 17.53 -22.79
CA PHE A 38 -7.88 17.18 -23.06
C PHE A 38 -8.42 17.86 -24.32
N GLU A 39 -8.03 19.10 -24.59
CA GLU A 39 -8.37 19.78 -25.85
C GLU A 39 -7.81 19.03 -27.05
N LYS A 40 -6.55 18.61 -26.99
CA LYS A 40 -5.89 17.86 -28.07
C LYS A 40 -6.57 16.51 -28.30
N ASP A 41 -6.83 15.77 -27.22
CA ASP A 41 -7.46 14.45 -27.25
C ASP A 41 -8.90 14.50 -27.81
N GLN A 42 -9.66 15.53 -27.44
CA GLN A 42 -11.06 15.70 -27.84
C GLN A 42 -11.24 16.54 -29.12
N HIS A 43 -10.15 16.87 -29.82
CA HIS A 43 -10.14 17.75 -31.00
C HIS A 43 -10.86 19.10 -30.79
N LEU A 44 -10.69 19.69 -29.61
CA LEU A 44 -11.29 20.98 -29.25
C LEU A 44 -10.33 22.15 -29.54
N PRO A 45 -10.87 23.37 -29.78
CA PRO A 45 -10.04 24.55 -29.94
C PRO A 45 -9.17 24.81 -28.70
N LYS A 46 -7.93 25.25 -28.94
CA LYS A 46 -7.01 25.65 -27.88
C LYS A 46 -7.61 26.81 -27.08
N GLY A 47 -7.85 26.58 -25.79
CA GLY A 47 -8.37 27.59 -24.84
C GLY A 47 -9.79 27.27 -24.37
N SER A 48 -10.46 26.34 -25.02
CA SER A 48 -11.85 25.95 -24.73
C SER A 48 -12.04 25.18 -23.42
N ALA A 49 -11.04 24.43 -22.95
CA ALA A 49 -11.14 23.68 -21.71
C ALA A 49 -10.77 24.56 -20.51
N ASP A 50 -11.74 24.71 -19.59
CA ASP A 50 -11.57 25.48 -18.35
C ASP A 50 -10.52 24.84 -17.43
N GLU A 51 -9.37 25.50 -17.31
CA GLU A 51 -8.28 25.09 -16.41
C GLU A 51 -8.71 25.05 -14.94
N LYS A 52 -9.66 25.90 -14.53
CA LYS A 52 -10.14 25.96 -13.14
C LYS A 52 -10.82 24.65 -12.76
N ALA A 53 -11.54 24.02 -13.69
CA ALA A 53 -12.14 22.71 -13.46
C ALA A 53 -11.08 21.61 -13.26
N TRP A 54 -9.97 21.66 -13.99
CA TRP A 54 -8.86 20.72 -13.81
C TRP A 54 -8.06 20.96 -12.53
N ARG A 55 -7.83 22.22 -12.15
CA ARG A 55 -7.25 22.55 -10.84
C ARG A 55 -8.13 22.05 -9.69
N ARG A 56 -9.46 22.17 -9.82
CA ARG A 56 -10.40 21.60 -8.84
C ARG A 56 -10.29 20.08 -8.75
N PHE A 57 -10.09 19.39 -9.87
CA PHE A 57 -9.90 17.94 -9.88
C PHE A 57 -8.61 17.50 -9.18
N LEU A 58 -7.49 18.17 -9.48
CA LEU A 58 -6.22 18.01 -8.76
C LEU A 58 -6.38 18.28 -7.25
N ASN A 59 -7.29 19.18 -6.88
CA ASN A 59 -7.69 19.46 -5.51
C ASN A 59 -8.94 18.67 -5.08
N GLY A 60 -9.09 17.43 -5.55
CA GLY A 60 -10.01 16.43 -4.98
C GLY A 60 -11.48 16.56 -5.37
N HIS A 61 -11.81 17.48 -6.28
CA HIS A 61 -13.18 17.61 -6.78
C HIS A 61 -13.39 16.74 -8.00
N GLN A 62 -14.17 15.68 -7.85
CA GLN A 62 -14.55 14.82 -8.96
C GLN A 62 -15.15 15.62 -10.13
N PRO A 63 -14.66 15.42 -11.37
CA PRO A 63 -15.27 15.98 -12.57
C PRO A 63 -16.69 15.45 -12.81
N HIS A 64 -17.42 16.10 -13.71
CA HIS A 64 -18.70 15.57 -14.17
C HIS A 64 -18.52 14.20 -14.83
N GLN A 65 -19.50 13.29 -14.69
CA GLN A 65 -19.39 11.90 -15.16
C GLN A 65 -19.01 11.82 -16.64
N SER A 66 -19.67 12.61 -17.49
CA SER A 66 -19.35 12.69 -18.92
C SER A 66 -17.91 13.07 -19.24
N ARG A 67 -17.22 13.82 -18.37
CA ARG A 67 -15.78 14.11 -18.53
C ARG A 67 -14.94 12.94 -18.05
N LEU A 68 -15.31 12.29 -16.96
CA LEU A 68 -14.62 11.08 -16.49
C LEU A 68 -14.69 9.97 -17.54
N ASP A 69 -15.85 9.75 -18.15
CA ASP A 69 -16.03 8.72 -19.18
C ASP A 69 -15.08 8.97 -20.37
N LYS A 70 -14.92 10.23 -20.79
CA LYS A 70 -13.96 10.62 -21.83
C LYS A 70 -12.51 10.37 -21.39
N ILE A 71 -12.15 10.74 -20.16
CA ILE A 71 -10.83 10.47 -19.58
C ILE A 71 -10.54 8.97 -19.56
N PHE A 72 -11.50 8.17 -19.09
CA PHE A 72 -11.37 6.71 -18.99
C PHE A 72 -11.31 6.02 -20.35
N HIS A 73 -12.00 6.57 -21.35
CA HIS A 73 -11.89 6.10 -22.71
C HIS A 73 -10.50 6.38 -23.29
N ALA A 74 -9.95 7.57 -23.04
CA ALA A 74 -8.62 7.95 -23.51
C ALA A 74 -7.49 7.23 -22.75
N VAL A 75 -7.66 6.99 -21.45
CA VAL A 75 -6.65 6.37 -20.58
C VAL A 75 -7.28 5.27 -19.72
N PRO A 76 -7.43 4.03 -20.23
CA PRO A 76 -8.10 2.93 -19.53
C PRO A 76 -7.46 2.53 -18.19
N SER A 77 -6.13 2.68 -18.04
CA SER A 77 -5.44 2.42 -16.77
C SER A 77 -5.93 3.31 -15.63
N VAL A 78 -6.26 4.57 -15.94
CA VAL A 78 -6.80 5.53 -14.96
C VAL A 78 -8.18 5.09 -14.48
N ARG A 79 -8.97 4.43 -15.33
CA ARG A 79 -10.24 3.82 -14.93
C ARG A 79 -10.01 2.68 -13.93
N ALA A 80 -9.12 1.74 -14.26
CA ALA A 80 -8.79 0.63 -13.38
C ALA A 80 -8.29 1.12 -12.02
N PHE A 81 -7.47 2.17 -12.01
CA PHE A 81 -7.03 2.84 -10.80
C PHE A 81 -8.18 3.49 -10.01
N TYR A 82 -9.07 4.23 -10.70
CA TYR A 82 -10.20 4.93 -10.07
C TYR A 82 -11.26 3.97 -9.48
N GLU A 83 -11.48 2.84 -10.14
CA GLU A 83 -12.43 1.80 -9.75
C GLU A 83 -11.81 0.75 -8.80
N HIS A 84 -10.52 0.90 -8.45
CA HIS A 84 -9.78 -0.07 -7.66
C HIS A 84 -10.43 -0.37 -6.29
N PRO A 85 -10.49 -1.63 -5.83
CA PRO A 85 -11.11 -2.01 -4.55
C PRO A 85 -10.55 -1.32 -3.30
N VAL A 86 -9.32 -0.79 -3.37
CA VAL A 86 -8.69 -0.03 -2.27
C VAL A 86 -9.57 1.12 -1.78
N TRP A 87 -10.29 1.79 -2.68
CA TRP A 87 -11.10 2.97 -2.32
C TRP A 87 -12.31 2.58 -1.48
N GLN A 88 -12.90 1.42 -1.80
CA GLN A 88 -13.97 0.84 -0.99
C GLN A 88 -13.42 0.36 0.35
N ALA A 89 -12.30 -0.38 0.35
CA ALA A 89 -11.68 -0.90 1.58
C ALA A 89 -11.26 0.22 2.56
N ALA A 90 -10.75 1.35 2.04
CA ALA A 90 -10.36 2.51 2.82
C ALA A 90 -11.56 3.26 3.44
N GLY A 91 -12.76 3.14 2.84
CA GLY A 91 -13.97 3.81 3.32
C GLY A 91 -14.38 3.35 4.72
N LEU A 92 -14.80 4.29 5.56
CA LEU A 92 -15.36 3.98 6.88
C LEU A 92 -16.71 3.26 6.79
N SER A 93 -17.45 3.46 5.71
CA SER A 93 -18.72 2.79 5.43
C SER A 93 -18.58 1.37 4.85
N CYS A 94 -17.34 0.88 4.67
CA CYS A 94 -17.10 -0.46 4.13
C CYS A 94 -17.60 -1.53 5.10
N THR A 95 -18.62 -2.28 4.70
CA THR A 95 -19.22 -3.32 5.53
C THR A 95 -18.34 -4.57 5.59
N ASP A 96 -18.62 -5.47 6.54
CA ASP A 96 -17.94 -6.76 6.60
C ASP A 96 -18.19 -7.58 5.31
N SER A 97 -19.42 -7.57 4.79
CA SER A 97 -19.76 -8.25 3.53
C SER A 97 -18.97 -7.72 2.33
N GLN A 98 -18.81 -6.39 2.21
CA GLN A 98 -17.99 -5.77 1.18
C GLN A 98 -16.51 -6.13 1.35
N SER A 99 -16.02 -6.10 2.58
CA SER A 99 -14.65 -6.48 2.91
C SER A 99 -14.35 -7.93 2.52
N LEU A 100 -15.26 -8.86 2.83
CA LEU A 100 -15.18 -10.26 2.40
C LEU A 100 -15.15 -10.39 0.87
N CYS A 101 -15.98 -9.63 0.14
CA CYS A 101 -15.99 -9.63 -1.32
C CYS A 101 -14.66 -9.16 -1.92
N ILE A 102 -14.09 -8.08 -1.39
CA ILE A 102 -12.78 -7.56 -1.81
C ILE A 102 -11.69 -8.62 -1.58
N LEU A 103 -11.65 -9.24 -0.40
CA LEU A 103 -10.65 -10.26 -0.12
C LEU A 103 -10.79 -11.48 -1.06
N LYS A 104 -12.03 -11.92 -1.32
CA LYS A 104 -12.30 -13.02 -2.26
C LYS A 104 -11.87 -12.69 -3.69
N SER A 105 -12.02 -11.44 -4.16
CA SER A 105 -11.56 -11.07 -5.49
C SER A 105 -10.04 -11.16 -5.67
N PHE A 106 -9.29 -11.15 -4.56
CA PHE A 106 -7.83 -11.37 -4.56
C PHE A 106 -7.43 -12.81 -4.19
N GLY A 107 -8.39 -13.75 -4.16
CA GLY A 107 -8.12 -15.17 -3.94
C GLY A 107 -8.11 -15.62 -2.48
N TRP A 108 -8.64 -14.81 -1.55
CA TRP A 108 -8.79 -15.27 -0.17
C TRP A 108 -9.89 -16.33 -0.04
N ASP A 109 -9.51 -17.49 0.50
CA ASP A 109 -10.36 -18.67 0.63
C ASP A 109 -11.30 -18.66 1.86
N GLY A 110 -11.28 -17.58 2.65
CA GLY A 110 -12.23 -17.38 3.74
C GLY A 110 -12.00 -18.31 4.94
N THR A 111 -10.82 -18.90 5.11
CA THR A 111 -10.47 -19.72 6.29
C THR A 111 -10.35 -18.87 7.58
N ARG A 112 -11.49 -18.32 8.05
CA ARG A 112 -11.66 -17.47 9.25
C ARG A 112 -11.52 -18.20 10.58
N TYR A 113 -11.23 -19.50 10.61
CA TYR A 113 -11.08 -20.26 11.85
C TYR A 113 -9.79 -21.08 11.82
N GLY A 114 -8.85 -20.75 12.71
CA GLY A 114 -7.61 -21.52 12.90
C GLY A 114 -6.29 -20.77 12.68
N GLY A 115 -6.29 -19.43 12.58
CA GLY A 115 -5.06 -18.65 12.59
C GLY A 115 -4.24 -18.71 11.29
N LYS A 116 -4.85 -19.08 10.16
CA LYS A 116 -4.20 -19.00 8.85
C LYS A 116 -4.39 -17.59 8.27
N TRP A 117 -3.27 -16.89 8.12
CA TRP A 117 -3.18 -15.57 7.48
C TRP A 117 -3.48 -15.66 5.97
N PHE A 118 -3.84 -14.53 5.32
CA PHE A 118 -3.99 -14.46 3.87
C PHE A 118 -2.65 -14.83 3.21
N LYS A 119 -2.58 -16.07 2.72
CA LYS A 119 -1.41 -16.62 2.03
C LYS A 119 -1.17 -15.89 0.70
N GLY A 120 0.07 -15.51 0.45
CA GLY A 120 0.45 -14.91 -0.83
C GLY A 120 0.01 -13.45 -0.98
N ILE A 121 -0.43 -12.78 0.09
CA ILE A 121 -0.74 -11.35 0.02
C ILE A 121 0.45 -10.55 -0.56
N TYR A 122 1.68 -10.97 -0.25
CA TYR A 122 2.90 -10.32 -0.71
C TYR A 122 3.32 -10.62 -2.15
N SER A 123 2.66 -11.51 -2.87
CA SER A 123 2.85 -11.62 -4.32
C SER A 123 1.96 -10.64 -5.09
N LEU A 124 0.98 -10.01 -4.43
CA LEU A 124 0.13 -8.98 -5.04
C LEU A 124 0.89 -7.66 -5.19
N SER A 125 0.36 -6.72 -6.01
CA SER A 125 0.91 -5.36 -6.08
C SER A 125 0.80 -4.63 -4.74
N ALA A 126 1.59 -3.56 -4.53
CA ALA A 126 1.50 -2.78 -3.29
C ALA A 126 0.09 -2.20 -3.05
N LEU A 127 -0.61 -1.83 -4.13
CA LEU A 127 -1.98 -1.33 -4.07
C LEU A 127 -3.00 -2.40 -3.68
N ASP A 128 -2.86 -3.61 -4.25
CA ASP A 128 -3.70 -4.77 -3.92
C ASP A 128 -3.47 -5.25 -2.49
N GLN A 129 -2.20 -5.29 -2.05
CA GLN A 129 -1.82 -5.57 -0.67
C GLN A 129 -2.51 -4.61 0.29
N LEU A 130 -2.46 -3.30 0.00
CA LEU A 130 -3.11 -2.28 0.80
C LEU A 130 -4.63 -2.48 0.83
N ALA A 131 -5.27 -2.76 -0.31
CA ALA A 131 -6.70 -3.05 -0.39
C ALA A 131 -7.09 -4.25 0.49
N CYS A 132 -6.34 -5.35 0.41
CA CYS A 132 -6.55 -6.54 1.21
C CYS A 132 -6.37 -6.26 2.71
N LEU A 133 -5.30 -5.56 3.10
CA LEU A 133 -5.04 -5.24 4.50
C LEU A 133 -6.12 -4.33 5.09
N LEU A 134 -6.58 -3.32 4.35
CA LEU A 134 -7.67 -2.44 4.77
C LEU A 134 -9.01 -3.19 4.86
N ALA A 135 -9.28 -4.11 3.93
CA ALA A 135 -10.46 -4.97 3.99
C ALA A 135 -10.41 -5.94 5.19
N MET A 136 -9.24 -6.52 5.50
CA MET A 136 -9.08 -7.37 6.67
C MET A 136 -9.41 -6.63 7.97
N LEU A 137 -9.16 -5.32 8.08
CA LEU A 137 -9.60 -4.54 9.25
C LEU A 137 -11.12 -4.54 9.41
N GLY A 138 -11.87 -4.44 8.31
CA GLY A 138 -13.35 -4.54 8.32
C GLY A 138 -13.88 -5.92 8.73
N CYS A 139 -13.01 -6.92 8.68
CA CYS A 139 -13.29 -8.32 8.99
C CYS A 139 -12.81 -8.77 10.38
N SER A 140 -12.11 -7.91 11.12
CA SER A 140 -11.37 -8.30 12.32
C SER A 140 -12.18 -8.09 13.58
N SER A 141 -12.57 -9.17 14.24
CA SER A 141 -13.29 -9.13 15.52
C SER A 141 -12.40 -9.18 16.77
N ARG A 142 -11.07 -9.21 16.61
CA ARG A 142 -10.12 -9.40 17.72
C ARG A 142 -8.97 -8.38 17.72
N PRO A 143 -8.66 -7.74 18.88
CA PRO A 143 -7.60 -6.74 18.98
C PRO A 143 -6.21 -7.22 18.54
N THR A 144 -5.86 -8.48 18.83
CA THR A 144 -4.56 -9.06 18.46
C THR A 144 -4.37 -9.17 16.94
N TYR A 145 -5.46 -9.41 16.21
CA TYR A 145 -5.43 -9.48 14.75
C TYR A 145 -5.32 -8.06 14.15
N CYS A 146 -5.99 -7.08 14.75
CA CYS A 146 -5.86 -5.67 14.37
C CYS A 146 -4.42 -5.15 14.52
N ALA A 147 -3.70 -5.55 15.58
CA ALA A 147 -2.29 -5.16 15.77
C ALA A 147 -1.38 -5.73 14.68
N GLU A 148 -1.57 -6.98 14.30
CA GLU A 148 -0.81 -7.63 13.22
C GLU A 148 -1.13 -7.01 11.85
N ILE A 149 -2.41 -6.73 11.57
CA ILE A 149 -2.80 -6.01 10.34
C ILE A 149 -2.17 -4.60 10.33
N ALA A 150 -2.21 -3.86 11.44
CA ALA A 150 -1.61 -2.53 11.53
C ALA A 150 -0.11 -2.55 11.20
N ARG A 151 0.62 -3.53 11.75
CA ARG A 151 2.05 -3.71 11.45
C ARG A 151 2.28 -3.94 9.96
N ARG A 152 1.48 -4.80 9.32
CA ARG A 152 1.60 -5.10 7.89
C ARG A 152 1.15 -3.94 7.01
N LEU A 153 0.14 -3.16 7.44
CA LEU A 153 -0.24 -1.90 6.81
C LEU A 153 0.91 -0.89 6.83
N CYS A 154 1.68 -0.82 7.92
CA CYS A 154 2.88 0.02 7.97
C CYS A 154 3.87 -0.36 6.86
N VAL A 155 4.12 -1.66 6.65
CA VAL A 155 5.01 -2.15 5.59
C VAL A 155 4.47 -1.81 4.21
N ALA A 156 3.20 -2.12 3.94
CA ALA A 156 2.56 -1.80 2.66
C ALA A 156 2.54 -0.29 2.37
N TYR A 157 2.31 0.53 3.42
CA TYR A 157 2.39 1.99 3.33
C TYR A 157 3.79 2.46 2.95
N ILE A 158 4.83 1.92 3.59
CA ILE A 158 6.22 2.29 3.26
C ILE A 158 6.51 1.98 1.80
N GLU A 159 6.14 0.79 1.31
CA GLU A 159 6.36 0.40 -0.08
C GLU A 159 5.62 1.30 -1.05
N ILE A 160 4.30 1.44 -0.90
CA ILE A 160 3.50 2.23 -1.83
C ILE A 160 3.90 3.71 -1.80
N SER A 161 4.35 4.24 -0.65
CA SER A 161 4.83 5.63 -0.53
C SER A 161 6.10 5.94 -1.33
N THR A 162 6.75 4.94 -1.92
CA THR A 162 7.90 5.11 -2.81
C THR A 162 7.55 5.10 -4.29
N GLU A 163 6.28 4.84 -4.63
CA GLU A 163 5.79 4.77 -6.01
C GLU A 163 5.02 6.04 -6.39
N GLU A 164 5.03 6.41 -7.67
CA GLU A 164 4.15 7.47 -8.18
C GLU A 164 2.72 6.92 -8.42
N PRO A 165 1.66 7.72 -8.21
CA PRO A 165 1.66 9.10 -7.69
C PRO A 165 1.82 9.20 -6.16
N TRP A 166 1.81 8.07 -5.45
CA TRP A 166 1.63 7.96 -4.01
C TRP A 166 2.66 8.70 -3.17
N GLN A 167 3.89 8.85 -3.66
CA GLN A 167 4.94 9.59 -2.97
C GLN A 167 4.50 11.02 -2.62
N SER A 168 3.81 11.71 -3.52
CA SER A 168 3.31 13.08 -3.29
C SER A 168 2.12 13.14 -2.31
N PHE A 169 1.53 11.99 -2.01
CA PHE A 169 0.30 11.84 -1.24
C PHE A 169 0.48 10.96 0.01
N ALA A 170 1.73 10.70 0.41
CA ALA A 170 2.04 9.78 1.50
C ALA A 170 1.39 10.20 2.83
N ASN A 171 1.38 11.49 3.15
CA ASN A 171 0.78 12.01 4.38
C ASN A 171 -0.74 11.82 4.41
N ASP A 172 -1.43 12.10 3.30
CA ASP A 172 -2.88 11.91 3.19
C ASP A 172 -3.25 10.43 3.24
N LEU A 173 -2.45 9.56 2.58
CA LEU A 173 -2.63 8.11 2.65
C LEU A 173 -2.47 7.60 4.08
N TRP A 174 -1.44 8.07 4.79
CA TRP A 174 -1.22 7.72 6.19
C TRP A 174 -2.38 8.17 7.07
N LEU A 175 -2.89 9.39 6.87
CA LEU A 175 -4.08 9.87 7.58
C LEU A 175 -5.27 8.93 7.38
N ILE A 176 -5.54 8.51 6.13
CA ILE A 176 -6.64 7.59 5.81
C ILE A 176 -6.47 6.24 6.51
N ILE A 177 -5.26 5.67 6.46
CA ILE A 177 -4.94 4.40 7.15
C ILE A 177 -5.17 4.53 8.65
N ASN A 178 -4.71 5.63 9.28
CA ASN A 178 -4.88 5.87 10.71
C ASN A 178 -6.34 6.08 11.12
N VAL A 179 -7.13 6.77 10.29
CA VAL A 179 -8.57 6.95 10.51
C VAL A 179 -9.28 5.59 10.43
N LYS A 180 -8.93 4.74 9.46
CA LYS A 180 -9.47 3.39 9.35
C LYS A 180 -9.09 2.52 10.56
N LEU A 181 -7.83 2.51 10.95
CA LEU A 181 -7.35 1.75 12.12
C LEU A 181 -8.04 2.16 13.42
N ALA A 182 -8.20 3.46 13.63
CA ALA A 182 -8.89 3.99 14.81
C ALA A 182 -10.39 3.62 14.83
N HIS A 183 -11.00 3.42 13.66
CA HIS A 183 -12.40 3.01 13.55
C HIS A 183 -12.60 1.49 13.75
N SER A 184 -11.63 0.67 13.34
CA SER A 184 -11.75 -0.80 13.34
C SER A 184 -11.35 -1.48 14.65
N SER A 185 -10.88 -0.75 15.66
CA SER A 185 -10.36 -1.34 16.90
C SER A 185 -11.01 -0.70 18.13
N GLU A 186 -11.48 -1.53 19.07
CA GLU A 186 -12.00 -1.09 20.38
C GLU A 186 -10.95 -0.29 21.18
N VAL A 187 -9.67 -0.59 20.94
CA VAL A 187 -8.53 0.21 21.41
C VAL A 187 -8.01 1.02 20.23
N THR A 188 -7.94 2.34 20.32
CA THR A 188 -7.48 3.23 19.24
C THR A 188 -6.03 2.96 18.84
N ARG A 189 -5.79 1.99 17.95
CA ARG A 189 -4.49 1.74 17.33
C ARG A 189 -4.27 2.76 16.22
N ARG A 190 -3.08 3.36 16.21
CA ARG A 190 -2.60 4.24 15.13
C ARG A 190 -1.17 3.88 14.80
N LEU A 191 -0.77 4.09 13.56
CA LEU A 191 0.62 4.08 13.14
C LEU A 191 1.26 5.40 13.57
N THR A 192 2.29 5.31 14.40
CA THR A 192 3.04 6.47 14.88
C THR A 192 4.24 6.76 13.99
N GLU A 193 4.67 8.01 13.93
CA GLU A 193 5.85 8.41 13.14
C GLU A 193 7.14 7.68 13.54
N PRO A 194 7.44 7.48 14.83
CA PRO A 194 8.59 6.68 15.23
C PRO A 194 8.53 5.24 14.71
N GLU A 195 7.36 4.60 14.75
CA GLU A 195 7.16 3.23 14.23
C GLU A 195 7.40 3.18 12.72
N VAL A 196 6.80 4.09 11.96
CA VAL A 196 6.97 4.16 10.50
C VAL A 196 8.44 4.39 10.13
N THR A 197 9.11 5.30 10.85
CA THR A 197 10.52 5.61 10.62
C THR A 197 11.43 4.41 10.92
N TYR A 198 11.18 3.73 12.04
CA TYR A 198 11.91 2.51 12.40
C TYR A 198 11.70 1.41 11.36
N GLU A 199 10.44 1.13 11.01
CA GLU A 199 10.07 0.11 10.03
C GLU A 199 10.70 0.42 8.66
N ARG A 200 10.71 1.69 8.23
CA ARG A 200 11.34 2.11 6.97
C ARG A 200 12.83 1.78 6.96
N LYS A 201 13.56 2.10 8.03
CA LYS A 201 14.99 1.79 8.16
C LYS A 201 15.23 0.27 8.15
N PHE A 202 14.45 -0.46 8.95
CA PHE A 202 14.54 -1.92 9.04
C PHE A 202 14.32 -2.59 7.68
N TRP A 203 13.22 -2.27 7.00
CA TRP A 203 12.87 -2.91 5.73
C TRP A 203 13.81 -2.51 4.59
N THR A 204 14.33 -1.29 4.61
CA THR A 204 15.38 -0.87 3.66
C THR A 204 16.64 -1.72 3.84
N LEU A 205 17.09 -1.91 5.08
CA LEU A 205 18.24 -2.76 5.38
C LEU A 205 18.03 -4.21 4.93
N VAL A 206 16.89 -4.80 5.31
CA VAL A 206 16.54 -6.19 4.97
C VAL A 206 16.41 -6.40 3.46
N LYS A 207 15.79 -5.45 2.74
CA LYS A 207 15.65 -5.52 1.28
C LYS A 207 17.01 -5.45 0.60
N ASN A 208 17.86 -4.51 1.01
CA ASN A 208 19.19 -4.36 0.45
C ASN A 208 20.06 -5.61 0.70
N ASP A 209 20.01 -6.19 1.91
CA ASP A 209 20.72 -7.43 2.21
C ASP A 209 20.27 -8.59 1.34
N PHE A 210 18.96 -8.77 1.18
CA PHE A 210 18.39 -9.83 0.36
C PHE A 210 18.90 -9.77 -1.09
N PHE A 211 18.77 -8.61 -1.75
CA PHE A 211 19.17 -8.46 -3.15
C PHE A 211 20.69 -8.48 -3.35
N ALA A 212 21.48 -8.17 -2.33
CA ALA A 212 22.93 -8.21 -2.42
C ALA A 212 23.53 -9.61 -2.21
N HIS A 213 22.84 -10.51 -1.51
CA HIS A 213 23.48 -11.71 -0.97
C HIS A 213 22.73 -13.03 -1.17
N GLU A 214 21.43 -13.03 -1.49
CA GLU A 214 20.72 -14.27 -1.76
C GLU A 214 20.85 -14.68 -3.23
N ALA A 215 21.17 -15.96 -3.46
CA ALA A 215 21.29 -16.53 -4.81
C ALA A 215 19.95 -16.52 -5.57
N SER A 216 18.83 -16.59 -4.84
CA SER A 216 17.47 -16.53 -5.37
C SER A 216 16.88 -15.12 -5.26
N ALA A 217 17.64 -14.08 -5.61
CA ALA A 217 17.20 -12.68 -5.59
C ALA A 217 16.18 -12.37 -6.71
N SER A 218 15.05 -13.07 -6.70
CA SER A 218 13.89 -12.87 -7.57
C SER A 218 12.75 -12.18 -6.83
N PHE A 219 11.72 -11.75 -7.57
CA PHE A 219 10.49 -11.22 -6.98
C PHE A 219 9.83 -12.23 -6.03
N GLU A 220 9.65 -13.48 -6.48
CA GLU A 220 9.07 -14.55 -5.66
C GLU A 220 9.91 -14.85 -4.41
N GLY A 221 11.24 -14.87 -4.57
CA GLY A 221 12.17 -15.01 -3.46
C GLY A 221 12.00 -13.89 -2.43
N TRP A 222 11.86 -12.63 -2.89
CA TRP A 222 11.60 -11.50 -2.03
C TRP A 222 10.26 -11.61 -1.30
N CYS A 223 9.19 -12.03 -1.98
CA CYS A 223 7.88 -12.25 -1.37
C CYS A 223 7.95 -13.29 -0.24
N ALA A 224 8.60 -14.42 -0.49
CA ALA A 224 8.78 -15.49 0.49
C ALA A 224 9.69 -15.06 1.66
N TRP A 225 10.77 -14.33 1.37
CA TRP A 225 11.65 -13.75 2.39
C TRP A 225 10.90 -12.78 3.30
N ARG A 226 10.10 -11.88 2.71
CA ARG A 226 9.29 -10.89 3.42
C ARG A 226 8.29 -11.54 4.38
N GLU A 227 7.55 -12.58 3.94
CA GLU A 227 6.69 -13.36 4.84
C GLU A 227 7.50 -13.96 6.01
N ALA A 228 8.67 -14.53 5.73
CA ALA A 228 9.50 -15.16 6.75
C ALA A 228 10.01 -14.15 7.79
N VAL A 229 10.41 -12.95 7.36
CA VAL A 229 10.83 -11.83 8.22
C VAL A 229 9.66 -11.27 9.03
N LEU A 230 8.48 -11.15 8.43
CA LEU A 230 7.29 -10.69 9.15
C LEU A 230 6.86 -11.65 10.26
N ALA A 231 7.11 -12.95 10.12
CA ALA A 231 6.84 -13.93 11.16
C ALA A 231 7.83 -13.87 12.35
N LEU A 232 8.82 -12.97 12.33
CA LEU A 232 9.74 -12.76 13.45
C LEU A 232 9.12 -11.85 14.51
N GLY A 233 9.32 -12.21 15.78
CA GLY A 233 9.07 -11.30 16.90
C GLY A 233 10.14 -10.21 16.98
N TRP A 234 9.91 -9.20 17.83
CA TRP A 234 10.79 -8.04 18.00
C TRP A 234 12.27 -8.42 18.21
N LEU A 235 12.56 -9.29 19.20
CA LEU A 235 13.93 -9.73 19.50
C LEU A 235 14.62 -10.45 18.32
N ASP A 236 13.87 -11.23 17.55
CA ASP A 236 14.42 -11.91 16.37
C ASP A 236 14.68 -10.88 15.25
N ARG A 237 13.90 -9.81 15.13
CA ARG A 237 14.17 -8.72 14.18
C ARG A 237 15.43 -7.94 14.54
N GLU A 238 15.65 -7.63 15.82
CA GLU A 238 16.90 -7.01 16.28
C GLU A 238 18.11 -7.89 15.95
N ARG A 239 18.02 -9.19 16.23
CA ARG A 239 19.06 -10.17 15.87
C ARG A 239 19.32 -10.24 14.38
N LEU A 240 18.27 -10.14 13.56
CA LEU A 240 18.42 -10.10 12.10
C LEU A 240 19.20 -8.87 11.66
N VAL A 241 18.89 -7.69 12.22
CA VAL A 241 19.64 -6.44 11.97
C VAL A 241 21.10 -6.60 12.38
N THR A 242 21.36 -7.09 13.60
CA THR A 242 22.73 -7.34 14.10
C THR A 242 23.52 -8.24 13.15
N TYR A 243 22.91 -9.28 12.60
CA TYR A 243 23.57 -10.16 11.63
C TYR A 243 23.89 -9.46 10.31
N ILE A 244 22.95 -8.67 9.78
CA ILE A 244 23.13 -7.97 8.50
C ILE A 244 24.23 -6.91 8.63
N ASP A 245 24.20 -6.10 9.69
CA ASP A 245 25.21 -5.05 9.93
C ASP A 245 26.60 -5.66 10.22
N GLY A 246 26.64 -6.71 11.05
CA GLY A 246 27.88 -7.39 11.46
C GLY A 246 28.47 -8.33 10.40
N ARG A 247 27.84 -8.50 9.23
CA ARG A 247 28.38 -9.34 8.14
C ARG A 247 29.72 -8.81 7.60
N LYS A 248 30.02 -7.53 7.84
CA LYS A 248 31.30 -6.90 7.47
C LYS A 248 32.46 -7.29 8.40
N ASP A 249 32.19 -7.89 9.55
CA ASP A 249 33.21 -8.22 10.56
C ASP A 249 33.75 -9.64 10.40
N ALA A 250 35.08 -9.78 10.32
CA ALA A 250 35.78 -11.02 9.96
C ALA A 250 35.78 -12.11 11.05
N ALA A 251 35.29 -11.86 12.28
CA ALA A 251 35.30 -12.83 13.37
C ALA A 251 33.93 -12.94 14.06
N PRO A 252 33.30 -14.13 14.13
CA PRO A 252 32.02 -14.29 14.78
C PRO A 252 32.15 -14.28 16.32
N SER A 253 31.60 -13.25 16.96
CA SER A 253 31.37 -13.24 18.41
C SER A 253 30.25 -14.24 18.81
N ALA A 254 30.11 -14.59 20.10
CA ALA A 254 28.99 -15.42 20.57
C ALA A 254 27.61 -14.80 20.29
N CYS A 255 27.52 -13.46 20.25
CA CYS A 255 26.32 -12.73 19.84
C CYS A 255 25.97 -13.00 18.36
N ASN A 256 26.99 -13.22 17.53
CA ASN A 256 26.84 -13.50 16.09
C ASN A 256 26.24 -14.90 15.84
N VAL A 257 26.32 -15.85 16.79
CA VAL A 257 25.76 -17.20 16.63
C VAL A 257 24.23 -17.19 16.66
N LEU A 258 23.62 -16.45 17.60
CA LEU A 258 22.17 -16.32 17.69
C LEU A 258 21.61 -15.50 16.52
N ALA A 259 22.30 -14.42 16.15
CA ALA A 259 21.98 -13.60 14.99
C ALA A 259 22.01 -14.42 13.69
N LEU A 260 23.07 -15.20 13.48
CA LEU A 260 23.20 -16.15 12.36
C LEU A 260 22.10 -17.20 12.36
N ARG A 261 21.69 -17.72 13.53
CA ARG A 261 20.60 -18.69 13.63
C ARG A 261 19.28 -18.09 13.15
N VAL A 262 18.97 -16.85 13.51
CA VAL A 262 17.76 -16.17 13.02
C VAL A 262 17.83 -15.97 11.51
N TYR A 263 18.96 -15.53 10.98
CA TYR A 263 19.14 -15.39 9.53
C TYR A 263 18.93 -16.72 8.79
N LYS A 264 19.59 -17.80 9.24
CA LYS A 264 19.40 -19.15 8.67
C LYS A 264 17.95 -19.63 8.78
N LYS A 265 17.24 -19.28 9.87
CA LYS A 265 15.81 -19.60 10.05
C LYS A 265 14.93 -18.87 9.04
N VAL A 266 15.18 -17.59 8.78
CA VAL A 266 14.48 -16.80 7.74
C VAL A 266 14.74 -17.43 6.37
N ARG A 267 16.01 -17.65 6.04
CA ARG A 267 16.43 -18.25 4.77
C ARG A 267 15.81 -19.62 4.53
N ALA A 268 15.83 -20.50 5.54
CA ALA A 268 15.22 -21.83 5.45
C ALA A 268 13.71 -21.77 5.25
N LYS A 269 13.01 -20.79 5.87
CA LYS A 269 11.58 -20.57 5.63
C LYS A 269 11.30 -20.12 4.21
N MET A 270 12.12 -19.20 3.67
CA MET A 270 11.99 -18.75 2.27
C MET A 270 12.09 -19.94 1.30
N TYR A 271 13.18 -20.73 1.37
CA TYR A 271 13.36 -21.86 0.43
C TYR A 271 12.25 -22.92 0.55
N ARG A 272 11.67 -23.11 1.74
CA ARG A 272 10.50 -24.01 1.91
C ARG A 272 9.21 -23.46 1.32
N ALA A 273 9.11 -22.15 1.12
CA ALA A 273 7.94 -21.53 0.50
C ALA A 273 8.05 -21.46 -1.03
N LEU A 274 9.28 -21.60 -1.57
CA LEU A 274 9.56 -21.63 -3.00
C LEU A 274 9.50 -23.03 -3.61
N ASN A 275 9.53 -24.08 -2.78
CA ASN A 275 9.43 -25.50 -3.16
C ASN A 275 8.07 -26.07 -2.80
#